data_AF-A0A7X4KR33-F1
#
_entry.id   AF-A0A7X4KR33-F1
#
_cell.length_a   1.000
_cell.length_b   1.000
_cell.length_c   1.000
_cell.angle_alpha   90.00
_cell.angle_beta   90.00
_cell.angle_gamma   90.00
#
_symmetry.space_group_name_H-M   'P 1'
#
loop_
_entity.id
_entity.type
_entity.pdbx_description
1 polymer ?
#
loop_
_entity_poly.entity_id
_entity_poly.type
_entity_poly.pdbx_seq_one_letter_code
_entity_poly.pdbx_strand_id
1 'polypeptide(L)'
;MKISAISPDRFHWQSQNMASARNATGQRYLQSPTNGWTFQLFVREDAEHAFVALGPVTLAGHQGDRPISIEWHLSTPMPMEVFRKFCVLKGG
;
A
#
# COMPACT_ATOMS: atom_id res chain seq x y z
N MET A 1 -0.37 3.69 -10.73
CA MET A 1 -0.12 3.32 -9.33
C MET A 1 -0.14 1.81 -9.29
N LYS A 2 0.77 1.20 -8.54
CA LYS A 2 0.89 -0.26 -8.44
C LYS A 2 0.75 -0.65 -6.97
N ILE A 3 0.07 -1.76 -6.70
CA ILE A 3 -0.02 -2.33 -5.36
C ILE A 3 0.27 -3.82 -5.44
N SER A 4 1.01 -4.35 -4.48
CA SER A 4 1.26 -5.77 -4.37
C SER A 4 1.54 -6.19 -2.93
N ALA A 5 1.17 -7.42 -2.59
CA ALA A 5 1.49 -8.00 -1.29
C ALA A 5 2.94 -8.51 -1.28
N ILE A 6 3.67 -8.22 -0.19
CA ILE A 6 5.04 -8.72 0.05
C ILE A 6 4.96 -9.94 1.00
N SER A 7 4.16 -9.84 2.05
CA SER A 7 3.83 -10.88 3.03
C SER A 7 2.37 -10.71 3.47
N PRO A 8 1.76 -11.64 4.24
CA PRO A 8 0.40 -11.49 4.74
C PRO A 8 0.13 -10.18 5.51
N ASP A 9 1.16 -9.54 6.06
CA ASP A 9 1.07 -8.32 6.86
C ASP A 9 1.83 -7.12 6.24
N ARG A 10 2.34 -7.22 5.00
CA ARG A 10 3.02 -6.14 4.28
C ARG A 10 2.53 -5.97 2.86
N PHE A 11 2.32 -4.71 2.48
CA PHE A 11 2.03 -4.29 1.11
C PHE A 11 3.04 -3.29 0.59
N HIS A 12 3.41 -3.45 -0.67
CA HIS A 12 4.08 -2.43 -1.46
C HIS A 12 3.03 -1.60 -2.19
N TRP A 13 3.17 -0.27 -2.10
CA TRP A 13 2.38 0.68 -2.87
C TRP A 13 3.30 1.66 -3.59
N GLN A 14 3.19 1.72 -4.90
CA GLN A 14 3.91 2.69 -5.73
C GLN A 14 2.95 3.78 -6.20
N SER A 15 3.25 5.02 -5.82
CA SER A 15 2.46 6.18 -6.20
C SER A 15 2.45 6.41 -7.71
N GLN A 16 1.49 7.20 -8.19
CA GLN A 16 1.59 7.76 -9.55
C GLN A 16 2.67 8.86 -9.59
N ASN A 17 3.17 9.19 -10.80
CA ASN A 17 4.28 10.12 -11.02
C ASN A 17 4.05 11.56 -10.50
N MET A 18 2.81 11.90 -10.10
CA MET A 18 2.46 13.21 -9.56
C MET A 18 2.72 13.37 -8.06
N ALA A 19 2.76 12.27 -7.28
CA ALA A 19 3.11 12.35 -5.86
C ALA A 19 4.64 12.35 -5.71
N SER A 20 5.15 13.31 -4.96
CA SER A 20 6.58 13.44 -4.63
C SER A 20 6.75 13.55 -3.13
N ALA A 21 7.84 13.00 -2.60
CA ALA A 21 8.17 13.09 -1.18
C ALA A 21 8.21 14.54 -0.67
N ARG A 22 8.36 15.51 -1.59
CA ARG A 22 8.45 16.94 -1.30
C ARG A 22 7.13 17.71 -1.50
N ASN A 23 6.07 17.12 -2.04
CA ASN A 23 4.78 17.79 -2.19
C ASN A 23 3.78 17.35 -1.11
N ALA A 24 2.75 18.17 -0.88
CA ALA A 24 1.75 17.94 0.17
C ALA A 24 1.12 16.54 0.10
N THR A 25 0.93 16.02 -1.11
CA THR A 25 0.39 14.67 -1.34
C THR A 25 1.34 13.58 -0.85
N GLY A 26 2.63 13.64 -1.18
CA GLY A 26 3.61 12.67 -0.68
C GLY A 26 3.84 12.80 0.83
N GLN A 27 3.95 14.02 1.34
CA GLN A 27 4.13 14.26 2.78
C GLN A 27 2.98 13.71 3.62
N ARG A 28 1.73 13.73 3.11
CA ARG A 28 0.60 13.11 3.82
C ARG A 28 0.82 11.62 4.11
N TYR A 29 1.42 10.88 3.18
CA TYR A 29 1.76 9.47 3.40
C TYR A 29 3.00 9.30 4.28
N LEU A 30 4.07 10.04 3.98
CA LEU A 30 5.36 9.88 4.64
C LEU A 30 5.37 10.36 6.09
N GLN A 31 4.56 11.36 6.41
CA GLN A 31 4.40 11.89 7.77
C GLN A 31 3.21 11.26 8.51
N SER A 32 2.58 10.22 7.95
CA SER A 32 1.43 9.53 8.54
C SER A 32 1.59 9.18 10.04
N PRO A 33 2.77 8.82 10.57
CA PRO A 33 2.92 8.54 12.00
C PRO A 33 2.73 9.77 12.90
N THR A 34 2.83 11.00 12.36
CA THR A 34 2.90 12.24 13.14
C THR A 34 1.84 13.28 12.78
N ASN A 35 1.22 13.15 11.60
CA ASN A 35 0.29 14.15 11.08
C ASN A 35 -1.18 13.87 11.42
N GLY A 36 -1.46 12.85 12.24
CA GLY A 36 -2.80 12.47 12.68
C GLY A 36 -3.64 11.71 11.65
N TRP A 37 -3.09 11.40 10.47
CA TRP A 37 -3.81 10.63 9.45
C TRP A 37 -3.71 9.13 9.69
N THR A 38 -4.86 8.46 9.73
CA THR A 38 -4.96 7.00 9.73
C THR A 38 -5.36 6.51 8.35
N PHE A 39 -4.69 5.47 7.86
CA PHE A 39 -4.95 4.90 6.55
C PHE A 39 -5.61 3.53 6.67
N GLN A 40 -6.52 3.24 5.74
CA GLN A 40 -7.25 1.98 5.63
C GLN A 40 -6.96 1.39 4.24
N LEU A 41 -6.65 0.10 4.18
CA LEU A 41 -6.35 -0.56 2.93
C LEU A 41 -7.59 -1.30 2.38
N PHE A 42 -7.91 -1.00 1.13
CA PHE A 42 -8.93 -1.69 0.34
C PHE A 42 -8.30 -2.19 -0.95
N VAL A 43 -8.58 -3.44 -1.30
CA VAL A 43 -8.05 -4.08 -2.52
C VAL A 43 -9.18 -4.72 -3.33
N ARG A 44 -9.01 -4.77 -4.64
CA ARG A 44 -9.87 -5.51 -5.58
C ARG A 44 -9.02 -5.97 -6.76
N GLU A 45 -9.38 -7.09 -7.36
CA GLU A 45 -8.60 -7.71 -8.45
C GLU A 45 -8.72 -6.88 -9.73
N ASP A 46 -9.94 -6.49 -10.07
CA ASP A 46 -10.26 -5.64 -11.22
C ASP A 46 -11.50 -4.76 -10.93
N ALA A 47 -12.04 -4.10 -11.96
CA ALA A 47 -13.17 -3.20 -11.83
C ALA A 47 -14.51 -3.90 -11.55
N GLU A 48 -14.64 -5.18 -11.91
CA GLU A 48 -15.86 -5.99 -11.76
C GLU A 48 -15.98 -6.59 -10.36
N HIS A 49 -14.87 -6.70 -9.63
CA HIS A 49 -14.85 -7.22 -8.28
C HIS A 49 -15.14 -6.15 -7.21
N ALA A 50 -15.88 -6.54 -6.18
CA ALA A 50 -16.07 -5.73 -4.98
C ALA A 50 -14.76 -5.52 -4.22
N PHE A 51 -14.65 -4.40 -3.51
CA PHE A 51 -13.51 -4.13 -2.64
C PHE A 51 -13.53 -5.05 -1.41
N VAL A 52 -12.36 -5.59 -1.08
CA VAL A 52 -12.07 -6.25 0.18
C VAL A 52 -11.40 -5.25 1.11
N ALA A 53 -11.98 -5.04 2.30
CA ALA A 53 -11.38 -4.23 3.35
C ALA A 53 -10.36 -5.08 4.13
N LEU A 54 -9.10 -4.64 4.13
CA LEU A 54 -8.02 -5.28 4.90
C LEU A 54 -7.71 -4.57 6.22
N GLY A 55 -8.23 -3.35 6.37
CA GLY A 55 -8.16 -2.62 7.62
C GLY A 55 -6.97 -1.66 7.73
N PRO A 56 -6.63 -1.23 8.96
CA PRO A 56 -5.71 -0.14 9.18
C PRO A 56 -4.27 -0.50 8.79
N VAL A 57 -3.57 0.47 8.20
CA VAL A 57 -2.14 0.34 7.87
C VAL A 57 -1.30 1.45 8.50
N THR A 58 -0.06 1.10 8.82
CA THR A 58 0.98 2.03 9.29
C THR A 58 2.15 2.05 8.32
N LEU A 59 2.80 3.21 8.18
CA LEU A 59 3.99 3.34 7.34
C LEU A 59 5.12 2.48 7.90
N ALA A 60 5.58 1.51 7.11
CA ALA A 60 6.74 0.67 7.43
C ALA A 60 8.04 1.25 6.86
N GLY A 61 7.95 1.89 5.69
CA GLY A 61 9.10 2.53 5.05
C GLY A 61 8.73 3.15 3.71
N HIS A 62 9.64 3.91 3.13
CA HIS A 62 9.49 4.41 1.76
C HIS A 62 10.84 4.59 1.07
N GLN A 63 10.83 4.57 -0.26
CA GLN A 63 11.97 4.80 -1.14
C GLN A 63 11.53 5.57 -2.39
N GLY A 64 12.47 6.22 -3.07
CA GLY A 64 12.18 7.00 -4.28
C GLY A 64 11.49 8.33 -4.00
N ASP A 65 11.19 9.06 -5.08
CA ASP A 65 10.57 10.39 -5.02
C ASP A 65 9.50 10.55 -6.10
N ARG A 66 9.81 10.25 -7.37
CA ARG A 66 8.82 10.23 -8.48
C ARG A 66 9.04 9.00 -9.36
N PRO A 67 8.32 7.88 -9.11
CA PRO A 67 7.31 7.69 -8.08
C PRO A 67 7.89 7.36 -6.70
N ILE A 68 7.08 7.54 -5.65
CA ILE A 68 7.39 7.07 -4.30
C ILE A 68 6.94 5.61 -4.18
N SER A 69 7.84 4.77 -3.70
CA SER A 69 7.56 3.40 -3.25
C SER A 69 7.35 3.42 -1.75
N ILE A 70 6.18 2.99 -1.27
CA ILE A 70 5.84 2.96 0.14
C ILE A 70 5.55 1.52 0.55
N GLU A 71 6.10 1.12 1.69
CA GLU A 71 5.76 -0.12 2.36
C GLU A 71 4.80 0.16 3.50
N TRP A 72 3.68 -0.55 3.50
CA TRP A 72 2.65 -0.46 4.52
C TRP A 72 2.62 -1.75 5.33
N HIS A 73 2.51 -1.61 6.65
CA HIS A 73 2.23 -2.71 7.57
C HIS A 73 0.75 -2.76 7.90
N LEU A 74 0.13 -3.93 7.76
CA LEU A 74 -1.25 -4.18 8.19
C LEU A 74 -1.29 -4.49 9.68
N SER A 75 -2.25 -3.89 10.38
CA SER A 75 -2.49 -4.19 11.79
C SER A 75 -2.99 -5.62 12.01
N THR A 76 -3.72 -6.17 11.04
CA THR A 76 -4.20 -7.56 11.02
C THR A 76 -3.74 -8.23 9.74
N PRO A 77 -3.08 -9.40 9.78
CA PRO A 77 -2.67 -10.11 8.57
C PRO A 77 -3.88 -10.39 7.65
N MET A 78 -3.68 -10.19 6.35
CA MET A 78 -4.71 -10.46 5.36
C MET A 78 -4.97 -11.97 5.24
N PRO A 79 -6.18 -12.39 4.82
CA PRO A 79 -6.45 -13.79 4.52
C PRO A 79 -5.52 -14.33 3.43
N MET A 80 -5.08 -15.59 3.57
CA MET A 80 -4.15 -16.21 2.61
C MET A 80 -4.69 -16.27 1.18
N GLU A 81 -6.01 -16.36 1.00
CA GLU A 81 -6.65 -16.29 -0.32
C GLU A 81 -6.42 -14.92 -0.97
N VAL A 82 -6.59 -13.83 -0.22
CA VAL A 82 -6.31 -12.48 -0.69
C VAL A 82 -4.82 -12.32 -0.99
N PHE A 83 -3.95 -12.80 -0.09
CA PHE A 83 -2.52 -12.75 -0.32
C PHE A 83 -2.12 -13.39 -1.65
N ARG A 84 -2.64 -14.58 -1.98
CA ARG A 84 -2.34 -15.28 -3.25
C ARG A 84 -2.76 -14.50 -4.50
N LYS A 85 -3.78 -13.65 -4.40
CA LYS A 85 -4.28 -12.82 -5.51
C LYS A 85 -3.42 -11.59 -5.76
N PHE A 86 -2.83 -11.03 -4.70
CA PHE A 86 -2.08 -9.77 -4.77
C PHE A 86 -0.57 -9.92 -4.59
N CYS A 87 -0.08 -11.09 -4.20
CA CYS A 87 1.35 -11.33 -4.13
C CYS A 87 1.92 -11.30 -5.55
N VAL A 88 3.05 -10.60 -5.72
CA VAL A 88 3.79 -10.75 -6.98
C VAL A 88 4.45 -12.12 -6.93
N LEU A 89 3.77 -13.14 -7.46
CA LEU A 89 4.50 -14.26 -8.02
C LEU A 89 5.33 -13.65 -9.14
N LYS A 90 6.63 -13.49 -8.90
CA LYS A 90 7.56 -13.29 -10.02
C LYS A 90 7.39 -14.53 -10.90
N GLY A 91 6.57 -14.40 -11.95
CA GLY A 91 6.58 -15.33 -13.07
C GLY A 91 8.02 -15.45 -13.54
N GLY A 92 8.44 -16.69 -13.77
CA GLY A 92 9.82 -17.05 -14.15
C GLY A 92 10.32 -16.41 -15.42
#